data_AF-A0A1M6VP42-F1
#
_entry.id   AF-A0A1M6VP42-F1
#
_cell.length_a   1.000
_cell.length_b   1.000
_cell.length_c   1.000
_cell.angle_alpha   90.00
_cell.angle_beta   90.00
_cell.angle_gamma   90.00
#
_symmetry.space_group_name_H-M   'P 1'
#
loop_
_entity.id
_entity.type
_entity.pdbx_description
1 polymer ?
#
loop_
_entity_poly.entity_id
_entity_poly.type
_entity_poly.pdbx_seq_one_letter_code
_entity_poly.pdbx_strand_id
1 'polypeptide(L)'
;MAMACRKALHAVFNSGCPSNSCRAYGFSALPAGNRNNNGNFNNAGNNANFWSASENNSNNAYNMNLNYNNENANMNNNNKNNGNSVRCLQNSEEFT
;
A
#
# COMPACT_ATOMS: atom_id res chain seq x y z
N MET A 1 -1.71 -14.68 -6.93
CA MET A 1 -2.74 -13.91 -6.18
C MET A 1 -3.36 -12.91 -7.13
N ALA A 2 -4.65 -13.01 -7.47
CA ALA A 2 -5.28 -12.10 -8.43
C ALA A 2 -5.77 -10.83 -7.71
N MET A 3 -5.02 -9.73 -7.82
CA MET A 3 -5.52 -8.42 -7.41
C MET A 3 -6.45 -7.89 -8.49
N ALA A 4 -7.74 -8.20 -8.37
CA ALA A 4 -8.76 -7.65 -9.25
C ALA A 4 -9.02 -6.18 -8.88
N CYS A 5 -8.56 -5.26 -9.72
CA CYS A 5 -8.96 -3.87 -9.62
C CYS A 5 -10.32 -3.66 -10.30
N ARG A 6 -11.32 -3.23 -9.54
CA ARG A 6 -12.45 -2.46 -10.07
C ARG A 6 -12.39 -1.13 -9.34
N LYS A 7 -12.23 -0.03 -10.08
CA LYS A 7 -11.97 1.35 -9.61
C LYS A 7 -12.20 1.58 -8.11
N ALA A 8 -11.14 1.82 -7.36
CA ALA A 8 -11.21 2.40 -6.03
C ALA A 8 -10.33 3.65 -6.01
N LEU A 9 -10.93 4.79 -6.36
CA LEU A 9 -10.41 6.10 -6.00
C LEU A 9 -11.08 6.48 -4.69
N HIS A 10 -10.31 6.54 -3.61
CA HIS A 10 -10.41 7.54 -2.53
C HIS A 10 -9.30 7.22 -1.52
N ALA A 11 -8.19 7.96 -1.62
CA ALA A 11 -7.19 8.05 -0.56
C ALA A 11 -7.02 9.53 -0.25
N VAL A 12 -7.76 10.03 0.76
CA VAL A 12 -7.68 11.42 1.19
C VAL A 12 -6.85 11.47 2.46
N PHE A 13 -5.82 12.32 2.45
CA PHE A 13 -5.38 12.97 3.68
C PHE A 13 -5.62 14.46 3.57
N ASN A 14 -6.48 14.94 4.45
CA ASN A 14 -6.44 16.32 4.89
C ASN A 14 -5.45 16.40 6.05
N SER A 15 -4.15 16.41 5.75
CA SER A 15 -3.17 17.02 6.64
C SER A 15 -2.86 18.39 6.06
N GLY A 16 -3.27 19.45 6.75
CA GLY A 16 -3.00 20.82 6.35
C GLY A 16 -1.50 21.00 6.11
N CYS A 17 -1.11 21.11 4.85
CA CYS A 17 0.26 21.35 4.44
C CYS A 17 0.24 22.47 3.40
N PRO A 18 0.84 23.64 3.68
CA PRO A 18 0.71 24.83 2.84
C PRO A 18 1.65 24.83 1.62
N SER A 19 2.45 23.79 1.40
CA SER A 19 3.47 23.78 0.35
C SER A 19 3.43 22.53 -0.54
N ASN A 20 3.84 22.75 -1.79
CA ASN A 20 3.83 21.78 -2.89
C ASN A 20 4.74 20.54 -2.66
N SER A 21 5.54 20.53 -1.60
CA SER A 21 6.46 19.45 -1.25
C SER A 21 5.76 18.21 -0.64
N CYS A 22 4.55 18.35 -0.10
CA CYS A 22 3.74 17.19 0.33
C CYS A 22 3.17 16.40 -0.87
N ARG A 23 3.23 16.98 -2.07
CA ARG A 23 2.85 16.32 -3.34
C ARG A 23 4.04 15.74 -4.11
N ALA A 24 5.24 15.70 -3.51
CA ALA A 24 6.48 15.30 -4.20
C ALA A 24 6.39 13.94 -4.91
N TYR A 25 5.58 13.02 -4.38
CA TYR A 25 5.45 11.65 -4.90
C TYR A 25 4.15 11.38 -5.67
N GLY A 26 3.31 12.41 -5.89
CA GLY A 26 2.04 12.29 -6.64
C GLY A 26 1.01 11.32 -6.02
N PHE A 27 1.25 10.82 -4.82
CA PHE A 27 0.46 9.80 -4.12
C PHE A 27 0.53 10.02 -2.60
N SER A 28 -0.56 9.67 -1.91
CA SER A 28 -0.64 9.67 -0.45
C SER A 28 -1.25 8.35 0.03
N ALA A 29 -0.71 7.80 1.12
CA ALA A 29 -1.12 6.51 1.67
C ALA A 29 -1.58 6.65 3.13
N LEU A 30 -2.65 5.94 3.51
CA LEU A 30 -3.11 5.90 4.91
C LEU A 30 -2.42 4.77 5.65
N PRO A 31 -1.75 5.04 6.78
CA PRO A 31 -1.15 3.99 7.58
C PRO A 31 -2.24 3.23 8.34
N ALA A 32 -3.06 2.48 7.60
CA ALA A 32 -4.13 1.65 8.13
C ALA A 32 -3.60 0.38 8.81
N GLY A 33 -2.28 0.15 8.76
CA GLY A 33 -1.65 -1.04 9.31
C GLY A 33 -1.89 -2.27 8.43
N ASN A 34 -2.02 -3.43 9.07
CA ASN A 34 -2.34 -4.69 8.42
C ASN A 34 -3.05 -5.65 9.38
N ARG A 35 -3.84 -6.57 8.82
CA ARG A 35 -4.41 -7.71 9.55
C ARG A 35 -3.45 -8.90 9.46
N ASN A 36 -3.14 -9.55 10.57
CA ASN A 36 -2.40 -10.81 10.59
C ASN A 36 -3.30 -12.00 10.29
N ASN A 37 -2.71 -13.13 9.94
CA ASN A 37 -3.41 -14.41 9.70
C ASN A 37 -4.36 -14.83 10.85
N ASN A 38 -4.04 -14.48 12.09
CA ASN A 38 -4.84 -14.75 13.29
C ASN A 38 -6.01 -13.78 13.51
N GLY A 39 -6.22 -12.81 12.62
CA GLY A 39 -7.30 -11.83 12.71
C GLY A 39 -6.94 -10.52 13.41
N ASN A 40 -5.81 -10.46 14.11
CA ASN A 40 -5.39 -9.24 14.83
C ASN A 40 -4.92 -8.15 13.87
N PHE A 41 -5.16 -6.89 14.22
CA PHE A 41 -4.68 -5.72 13.49
C PHE A 41 -3.43 -5.15 14.16
N ASN A 42 -2.44 -4.78 13.34
CA ASN A 42 -1.17 -4.20 13.79
C ASN A 42 -0.83 -2.94 13.01
N ASN A 43 0.05 -2.13 13.60
CA ASN A 43 0.71 -0.99 12.94
C ASN A 43 -0.23 0.10 12.40
N ALA A 44 -1.48 0.14 12.88
CA ALA A 44 -2.38 1.24 12.60
C ALA A 44 -1.77 2.56 13.09
N GLY A 45 -1.83 3.61 12.27
CA GLY A 45 -1.17 4.89 12.49
C GLY A 45 0.30 4.95 12.08
N ASN A 46 0.96 3.80 11.94
CA ASN A 46 2.41 3.74 11.69
C ASN A 46 2.77 3.29 10.27
N ASN A 47 2.14 2.21 9.78
CA ASN A 47 2.53 1.59 8.50
C ASN A 47 1.38 1.57 7.50
N ALA A 48 1.66 1.97 6.26
CA ALA A 48 0.81 1.65 5.11
C ALA A 48 1.39 0.45 4.39
N ASN A 49 0.63 -0.66 4.34
CA ASN A 49 1.04 -1.89 3.67
C ASN A 49 0.19 -2.12 2.42
N PHE A 50 0.84 -2.34 1.28
CA PHE A 50 0.17 -2.65 0.01
C PHE A 50 0.66 -3.98 -0.55
N TRP A 51 -0.26 -4.86 -0.93
CA TRP A 51 0.12 -6.08 -1.66
C TRP A 51 0.71 -5.74 -3.04
N SER A 52 1.72 -6.51 -3.45
CA SER A 52 2.23 -6.55 -4.82
C SER A 52 1.64 -7.75 -5.57
N ALA A 53 1.48 -7.62 -6.89
CA ALA A 53 0.95 -8.69 -7.74
C ALA A 53 1.91 -9.87 -7.85
N SER A 54 3.18 -9.64 -7.54
CA SER A 54 4.24 -10.64 -7.56
C SER A 54 4.13 -11.61 -6.39
N GLU A 55 4.10 -12.90 -6.73
CA GLU A 55 4.20 -13.99 -5.77
C GLU A 55 5.67 -14.24 -5.38
N ASN A 56 5.91 -14.55 -4.11
CA ASN A 56 7.23 -14.98 -3.64
C ASN A 56 7.32 -16.52 -3.61
N ASN A 57 6.31 -17.18 -3.04
CA ASN A 57 6.18 -18.64 -3.03
C ASN A 57 4.73 -19.06 -2.72
N SER A 58 4.51 -20.36 -2.53
CA SER A 58 3.18 -20.94 -2.25
C SER A 58 2.45 -20.27 -1.08
N ASN A 59 3.18 -19.83 -0.04
CA ASN A 59 2.61 -19.26 1.19
C ASN A 59 2.71 -17.74 1.28
N ASN A 60 3.63 -17.11 0.54
CA ASN A 60 3.98 -15.71 0.68
C ASN A 60 3.85 -14.92 -0.64
N ALA A 61 3.45 -13.66 -0.53
CA ALA A 61 3.46 -12.70 -1.62
C ALA A 61 4.29 -11.47 -1.23
N TYR A 62 4.77 -10.72 -2.23
CA TYR A 62 5.49 -9.48 -1.95
C TYR A 62 4.51 -8.37 -1.53
N ASN A 63 4.96 -7.47 -0.66
CA ASN A 63 4.22 -6.28 -0.26
C ASN A 63 5.15 -5.09 -0.10
N MET A 64 4.64 -3.91 -0.40
CA MET A 64 5.28 -2.63 -0.09
C MET A 64 4.87 -2.20 1.31
N ASN A 65 5.84 -1.73 2.10
CA ASN A 65 5.65 -1.13 3.41
C ASN A 65 6.19 0.30 3.40
N LEU A 66 5.33 1.25 3.76
CA LEU A 66 5.67 2.66 3.97
C LEU A 66 5.46 2.97 5.45
N ASN A 67 6.49 3.47 6.12
CA ASN A 67 6.42 3.84 7.54
C ASN A 67 6.36 5.36 7.66
N TYR A 68 5.50 5.88 8.54
CA TYR A 68 5.28 7.31 8.76
C TYR A 68 6.56 8.10 9.06
N ASN A 69 7.59 7.45 9.64
CA ASN A 69 8.85 8.08 10.02
C ASN A 69 10.05 7.72 9.12
N ASN A 70 9.82 7.01 8.02
CA ASN A 70 10.87 6.55 7.11
C ASN A 70 10.48 6.85 5.65
N GLU A 71 11.35 7.56 4.95
CA GLU A 71 11.13 7.95 3.56
C GLU A 71 11.32 6.79 2.57
N ASN A 72 11.94 5.69 3.00
CA ASN A 72 12.19 4.53 2.16
C ASN A 72 10.93 3.68 1.93
N ALA A 73 10.68 3.33 0.67
CA ALA A 73 9.70 2.31 0.31
C ALA A 73 10.33 0.91 0.38
N ASN A 74 9.91 0.12 1.37
CA ASN A 74 10.49 -1.20 1.62
C ASN A 74 9.64 -2.29 0.98
N MET A 75 10.27 -3.15 0.18
CA MET A 75 9.64 -4.36 -0.37
C MET A 75 9.94 -5.55 0.53
N ASN A 76 8.88 -6.13 1.09
CA ASN A 76 8.92 -7.29 1.96
C ASN A 76 8.15 -8.46 1.33
N ASN A 77 8.19 -9.63 1.96
CA ASN A 77 7.26 -10.71 1.67
C ASN A 77 6.48 -11.09 2.94
N ASN A 78 5.20 -11.39 2.78
CA ASN A 78 4.30 -11.70 3.89
C ASN A 78 3.36 -12.84 3.51
N ASN A 79 2.82 -13.51 4.53
CA ASN A 79 1.85 -14.59 4.36
C ASN A 79 0.62 -14.09 3.59
N LYS A 80 0.21 -14.81 2.55
CA LYS A 80 -0.95 -14.47 1.70
C LYS A 80 -2.28 -14.33 2.49
N ASN A 81 -2.36 -14.91 3.68
CA ASN A 81 -3.52 -14.82 4.57
C ASN A 81 -3.58 -13.50 5.38
N ASN A 82 -2.54 -12.66 5.31
CA ASN A 82 -2.57 -11.32 5.91
C ASN A 82 -3.46 -10.38 5.10
N GLY A 83 -4.10 -9.43 5.79
CA GLY A 83 -4.85 -8.35 5.16
C GLY A 83 -3.98 -7.11 5.02
N ASN A 84 -3.40 -6.90 3.83
CA ASN A 84 -2.81 -5.63 3.43
C ASN A 84 -3.75 -4.91 2.46
N SER A 85 -3.56 -3.60 2.31
CA SER A 85 -4.34 -2.80 1.36
C SER A 85 -4.00 -3.19 -0.08
N VAL A 86 -4.94 -2.95 -0.99
CA VAL A 86 -4.72 -3.09 -2.43
C VAL A 86 -4.89 -1.73 -3.09
N ARG A 87 -4.03 -1.40 -4.05
CA ARG A 87 -4.14 -0.19 -4.86
C ARG A 87 -4.00 -0.58 -6.32
N CYS A 88 -4.86 -0.01 -7.15
CA CYS A 88 -4.77 -0.15 -8.58
C CYS A 88 -3.74 0.83 -9.14
N LEU A 89 -2.91 0.36 -10.04
CA LEU A 89 -2.02 1.20 -10.84
C LEU A 89 -2.62 1.32 -12.23
N GLN A 90 -2.63 2.54 -12.77
CA GLN A 90 -2.90 2.78 -14.17
C GLN A 90 -1.57 2.84 -14.89
N ASN A 91 -1.43 2.11 -16.00
CA ASN A 91 -0.25 2.22 -16.85
C ASN A 91 -0.25 3.58 -17.54
N SER A 92 0.92 4.18 -17.72
CA SER A 92 1.10 5.45 -18.43
C SER A 92 1.00 5.32 -19.96
N GLU A 93 0.70 4.13 -20.46
CA GLU A 93 0.60 3.81 -21.89
C GLU A 93 -0.88 3.78 -22.31
N GLU A 94 -1.53 4.94 -22.21
CA GLU A 94 -2.70 5.25 -23.04
C GLU A 94 -2.53 6.69 -23.56
N PHE A 95 -1.71 6.80 -24.60
CA PHE A 95 -1.89 7.82 -25.63
C PHE A 95 -1.43 7.24 -26.98
N THR A 96 -2.33 6.51 -27.64
CA THR A 96 -2.39 6.39 -29.11
C THR A 96 -3.84 6.55 -29.51
#